data_AF-A0A433VS95-F1
#
_entry.id   AF-A0A433VS95-F1
#
_cell.length_a   1.000
_cell.length_b   1.000
_cell.length_c   1.000
_cell.angle_alpha   90.00
_cell.angle_beta   90.00
_cell.angle_gamma   90.00
#
_symmetry.space_group_name_H-M   'P 1'
#
loop_
_entity.id
_entity.type
_entity.pdbx_description
1 polymer ?
#
loop_
_entity_poly.entity_id
_entity_poly.type
_entity_poly.pdbx_seq_one_letter_code
_entity_poly.pdbx_strand_id
1 'polypeptide(L)'
;MDAATRLQQIVQEQTQRMLDAQAELDKARLEQQQKQAKAAKSAKEVTRYLSKLVDRQLKTGHVQPRVIQEYLKRYEGDYQTEYLRIACALLVNQYQGVISEATQIVGSSFNWQGHEYSLEGLYSQIVSILGRPPFQSKYWFYDMLTDALVDREQLLEDFDNPQTRRVYSEVVKKTDENYSEVIDYNGAVLTTDDIFLLQAIVDGNGYRDVLTNGGGTLKAYSKSVE
;
A
#
# COMPACT_ATOMS: atom_id res chain seq x y z
N MET A 1 -33.57 54.57 44.78
CA MET A 1 -32.42 53.97 44.07
C MET A 1 -32.47 54.50 42.65
N ASP A 2 -31.45 55.25 42.23
CA ASP A 2 -31.44 55.96 40.96
C ASP A 2 -31.34 54.97 39.78
N ALA A 3 -31.94 55.31 38.63
CA ALA A 3 -31.93 54.48 37.43
C ALA A 3 -30.49 54.19 36.96
N ALA A 4 -29.58 55.14 37.16
CA ALA A 4 -28.15 54.98 36.89
C ALA A 4 -27.51 53.86 37.73
N THR A 5 -27.84 53.77 39.03
CA THR A 5 -27.29 52.72 39.92
C THR A 5 -27.77 51.33 39.51
N ARG A 6 -29.04 51.20 39.10
CA ARG A 6 -29.59 49.92 38.60
C ARG A 6 -28.92 49.48 37.30
N LEU A 7 -28.70 50.40 36.38
CA LEU A 7 -27.98 50.12 35.13
C LEU A 7 -26.53 49.68 35.40
N GLN A 8 -25.83 50.36 36.30
CA GLN A 8 -24.46 49.99 36.66
C GLN A 8 -24.38 48.58 37.26
N GLN A 9 -25.33 48.21 38.12
CA GLN A 9 -25.40 46.87 38.69
C GLN A 9 -25.69 45.81 37.62
N ILE A 10 -26.60 46.07 36.68
CA ILE A 10 -26.88 45.16 35.56
C ILE A 10 -25.64 44.94 34.69
N VAL A 11 -24.90 46.02 34.36
CA VAL A 11 -23.67 45.92 33.57
C VAL A 11 -22.59 45.11 34.31
N GLN A 12 -22.43 45.30 35.62
CA GLN A 12 -21.50 44.52 36.44
C GLN A 12 -21.88 43.04 36.46
N GLU A 13 -23.16 42.71 36.67
CA GLU A 13 -23.64 41.33 36.66
C GLU A 13 -23.46 40.66 35.28
N GLN A 14 -23.76 41.38 34.19
CA GLN A 14 -23.53 40.88 32.83
C GLN A 14 -22.04 40.68 32.54
N THR A 15 -21.18 41.60 33.00
CA THR A 15 -19.74 41.50 32.82
C THR A 15 -19.20 40.29 33.58
N GLN A 16 -19.62 40.07 34.82
CA GLN A 16 -19.23 38.90 35.60
C GLN A 16 -19.69 37.60 34.94
N ARG A 17 -20.94 37.53 34.46
CA ARG A 17 -21.43 36.36 33.72
C ARG A 17 -20.64 36.09 32.44
N MET A 18 -20.22 37.12 31.71
CA MET A 18 -19.37 36.95 30.54
C MET A 18 -17.99 36.41 30.92
N LEU A 19 -17.40 36.90 32.01
CA LEU A 19 -16.11 36.40 32.51
C LEU A 19 -16.20 34.94 32.95
N ASP A 20 -17.24 34.58 33.69
CA ASP A 20 -17.47 33.20 34.14
C ASP A 20 -17.70 32.26 32.94
N ALA A 21 -18.50 32.69 31.96
CA ALA A 21 -18.74 31.92 30.74
C ALA A 21 -17.45 31.75 29.90
N GLN A 22 -16.61 32.78 29.84
CA GLN A 22 -15.31 32.72 29.15
C GLN A 22 -14.36 31.74 29.87
N ALA A 23 -14.31 31.76 31.20
CA ALA A 23 -13.49 30.85 31.98
C ALA A 23 -13.92 29.38 31.81
N GLU A 24 -15.22 29.10 31.82
CA GLU A 24 -15.74 27.75 31.57
C GLU A 24 -15.46 27.27 30.14
N LEU A 25 -15.55 28.17 29.15
CA LEU A 25 -15.22 27.86 27.77
C LEU A 25 -13.72 27.54 27.62
N ASP A 26 -12.84 28.30 28.25
CA ASP A 26 -11.40 28.06 28.22
C ASP A 26 -11.02 26.76 28.95
N LYS A 27 -11.68 26.45 30.06
CA LYS A 27 -11.54 25.16 30.75
C LYS A 27 -11.99 23.99 29.87
N ALA A 28 -13.15 24.10 29.22
CA ALA A 28 -13.66 23.08 28.30
C ALA A 28 -12.70 22.85 27.11
N ARG A 29 -12.13 23.93 26.56
CA ARG A 29 -11.11 23.85 25.51
C ARG A 29 -9.85 23.12 25.99
N LEU A 30 -9.35 23.44 27.17
CA LEU A 30 -8.18 22.78 27.74
C LEU A 30 -8.43 21.28 27.97
N GLU A 31 -9.58 20.91 28.53
CA GLU A 31 -9.95 19.50 28.72
C GLU A 31 -10.07 18.75 27.38
N GLN A 32 -10.63 19.39 26.36
CA GLN A 32 -10.73 18.81 25.01
C GLN A 32 -9.34 18.61 24.40
N GLN A 33 -8.44 19.59 24.51
CA GLN A 33 -7.06 19.48 24.04
C GLN A 33 -6.31 18.34 24.76
N GLN A 34 -6.47 18.21 26.08
CA GLN A 34 -5.86 17.12 26.85
C GLN A 34 -6.41 15.74 26.42
N LYS A 35 -7.72 15.62 26.18
CA LYS A 35 -8.33 14.39 25.67
C LYS A 35 -7.77 14.02 24.29
N GLN A 36 -7.66 14.98 23.38
CA GLN A 36 -7.07 14.78 22.05
C GLN A 36 -5.59 14.39 22.14
N ALA A 37 -4.80 15.06 22.98
CA ALA A 37 -3.39 14.74 23.18
C ALA A 37 -3.19 13.33 23.74
N LYS A 38 -4.01 12.93 24.73
CA LYS A 38 -4.00 11.58 25.29
C LYS A 38 -4.38 10.53 24.24
N ALA A 39 -5.40 10.79 23.44
CA ALA A 39 -5.83 9.91 22.36
C ALA A 39 -4.72 9.74 21.30
N ALA A 40 -4.08 10.82 20.87
CA ALA A 40 -2.97 10.78 19.92
C ALA A 40 -1.77 10.00 20.48
N LYS A 41 -1.42 10.19 21.75
CA LYS A 41 -0.36 9.40 22.41
C LYS A 41 -0.72 7.91 22.44
N SER A 42 -1.96 7.59 22.80
CA SER A 42 -2.43 6.20 22.81
C SER A 42 -2.39 5.55 21.43
N ALA A 43 -2.79 6.28 20.38
CA ALA A 43 -2.74 5.78 19.00
C ALA A 43 -1.30 5.44 18.58
N LYS A 44 -0.33 6.32 18.87
CA LYS A 44 1.09 6.08 18.60
C LYS A 44 1.64 4.84 19.31
N GLU A 45 1.28 4.64 20.58
CA GLU A 45 1.72 3.44 21.32
C GLU A 45 1.10 2.16 20.75
N VAL A 46 -0.17 2.18 20.35
CA VAL A 46 -0.83 1.04 19.70
C VAL A 46 -0.16 0.71 18.36
N THR A 47 0.10 1.70 17.51
CA THR A 47 0.78 1.48 16.22
C THR A 47 2.19 0.93 16.43
N ARG A 48 2.93 1.42 17.43
CA ARG A 48 4.25 0.88 17.80
C ARG A 48 4.18 -0.57 18.26
N TYR A 49 3.19 -0.91 19.07
CA TYR A 49 2.97 -2.30 19.51
C TYR A 49 2.65 -3.21 18.33
N LEU A 50 1.73 -2.79 17.45
CA LEU A 50 1.33 -3.54 16.26
C LEU A 50 2.52 -3.76 15.30
N SER A 51 3.34 -2.74 15.06
CA SER A 51 4.57 -2.85 14.26
C SER A 51 5.49 -3.97 14.79
N LYS A 52 5.81 -3.96 16.08
CA LYS A 52 6.62 -5.01 16.70
C LYS A 52 6.00 -6.40 16.61
N LEU A 53 4.67 -6.48 16.72
CA LEU A 53 3.94 -7.73 16.61
C LEU A 53 3.99 -8.27 15.18
N VAL A 54 3.78 -7.43 14.17
CA VAL A 54 3.90 -7.78 12.75
C VAL A 54 5.32 -8.27 12.44
N ASP A 55 6.36 -7.54 12.87
CA ASP A 55 7.75 -7.97 12.64
C ASP A 55 8.05 -9.33 13.28
N ARG A 56 7.49 -9.60 14.47
CA ARG A 56 7.61 -10.92 15.10
C ARG A 56 6.88 -12.00 14.31
N GLN A 57 5.67 -11.73 13.82
CA GLN A 57 4.91 -12.68 13.01
C GLN A 57 5.62 -13.00 11.70
N LEU A 58 6.15 -11.99 11.02
CA LEU A 58 6.98 -12.16 9.83
C LEU A 58 8.20 -13.02 10.16
N LYS A 59 9.00 -12.67 11.18
CA LYS A 59 10.19 -13.45 11.56
C LYS A 59 9.90 -14.92 11.88
N THR A 60 8.71 -15.23 12.40
CA THR A 60 8.33 -16.59 12.81
C THR A 60 7.51 -17.34 11.77
N GLY A 61 7.09 -16.69 10.67
CA GLY A 61 6.14 -17.24 9.70
C GLY A 61 4.70 -17.40 10.23
N HIS A 62 4.40 -17.03 11.47
CA HIS A 62 3.06 -17.20 12.06
C HIS A 62 2.22 -15.94 11.81
N VAL A 63 1.89 -15.72 10.55
CA VAL A 63 1.23 -14.50 10.08
C VAL A 63 -0.28 -14.58 10.27
N GLN A 64 -0.83 -13.61 10.99
CA GLN A 64 -2.28 -13.46 11.17
C GLN A 64 -2.78 -12.27 10.34
N PRO A 65 -3.60 -12.49 9.29
CA PRO A 65 -4.08 -11.43 8.41
C PRO A 65 -4.70 -10.25 9.16
N ARG A 66 -5.53 -10.53 10.19
CA ARG A 66 -6.19 -9.50 11.00
C ARG A 66 -5.21 -8.54 11.67
N VAL A 67 -4.06 -9.04 12.12
CA VAL A 67 -3.05 -8.21 12.81
C VAL A 67 -2.35 -7.30 11.81
N ILE A 68 -1.95 -7.84 10.65
CA ILE A 68 -1.33 -7.06 9.57
C ILE A 68 -2.28 -5.99 9.05
N GLN A 69 -3.54 -6.35 8.77
CA GLN A 69 -4.52 -5.40 8.24
C GLN A 69 -4.84 -4.27 9.24
N GLU A 70 -4.96 -4.59 10.54
CA GLU A 70 -5.18 -3.56 11.57
C GLU A 70 -3.95 -2.66 11.73
N TYR A 71 -2.74 -3.22 11.59
CA TYR A 71 -1.51 -2.44 11.57
C TYR A 71 -1.47 -1.48 10.38
N LEU A 72 -1.63 -2.00 9.16
CA LEU A 72 -1.61 -1.22 7.93
C LEU A 72 -2.68 -0.12 7.92
N LYS A 73 -3.89 -0.40 8.40
CA LYS A 73 -4.97 0.59 8.55
C LYS A 73 -4.60 1.77 9.47
N ARG A 74 -3.75 1.53 10.48
CA ARG A 74 -3.31 2.53 11.47
C ARG A 74 -1.96 3.15 11.13
N TYR A 75 -1.32 2.70 10.06
CA TYR A 75 -0.04 3.21 9.65
C TYR A 75 -0.25 4.57 8.96
N GLU A 76 -0.21 5.64 9.75
CA GLU A 76 -0.35 7.03 9.28
C GLU A 76 0.87 7.51 8.47
N GLY A 77 1.94 6.70 8.41
CA GLY A 77 3.12 6.99 7.59
C GLY A 77 2.91 6.63 6.13
N ASP A 78 3.99 6.21 5.47
CA ASP A 78 3.95 5.75 4.09
C ASP A 78 3.34 4.34 3.99
N TYR A 79 2.00 4.28 3.89
CA TYR A 79 1.24 3.04 3.73
C TYR A 79 1.73 2.19 2.56
N GLN A 80 2.09 2.81 1.43
CA GLN A 80 2.55 2.11 0.24
C GLN A 80 3.87 1.40 0.49
N THR A 81 4.84 2.12 1.05
CA THR A 81 6.13 1.54 1.45
C THR A 81 5.96 0.40 2.44
N GLU A 82 5.13 0.59 3.47
CA GLU A 82 4.94 -0.42 4.50
C GLU A 82 4.20 -1.66 3.97
N TYR A 83 3.23 -1.47 3.06
CA TYR A 83 2.55 -2.56 2.37
C TYR A 83 3.56 -3.41 1.56
N LEU A 84 4.42 -2.77 0.76
CA LEU A 84 5.44 -3.45 -0.04
C LEU A 84 6.47 -4.15 0.83
N ARG A 85 6.87 -3.55 1.96
CA ARG A 85 7.79 -4.19 2.92
C ARG A 85 7.24 -5.51 3.44
N ILE A 86 5.98 -5.52 3.87
CA ILE A 86 5.37 -6.75 4.40
C ILE A 86 5.20 -7.77 3.27
N ALA A 87 4.79 -7.34 2.07
CA ALA A 87 4.70 -8.22 0.90
C ALA A 87 6.05 -8.90 0.59
N CYS A 88 7.12 -8.11 0.52
CA CYS A 88 8.47 -8.60 0.34
C CYS A 88 8.83 -9.63 1.43
N ALA A 89 8.66 -9.26 2.71
CA ALA A 89 8.97 -10.14 3.84
C ALA A 89 8.20 -11.48 3.83
N LEU A 90 6.99 -11.52 3.25
CA LEU A 90 6.23 -12.76 3.05
C LEU A 90 6.83 -13.63 1.94
N LEU A 91 7.23 -13.00 0.83
CA LEU A 91 7.83 -13.68 -0.33
C LEU A 91 9.19 -14.29 0.01
N VAL A 92 10.01 -13.57 0.78
CA VAL A 92 11.40 -13.96 1.08
C VAL A 92 11.56 -14.58 2.46
N ASN A 93 10.47 -14.94 3.14
CA ASN A 93 10.52 -15.45 4.50
C ASN A 93 11.33 -16.74 4.64
N GLN A 94 12.38 -16.80 5.47
CA GLN A 94 13.24 -17.99 5.56
C GLN A 94 12.52 -19.33 5.83
N TYR A 95 11.34 -19.31 6.48
CA TYR A 95 10.58 -20.51 6.82
C TYR A 95 9.44 -20.81 5.85
N GLN A 96 8.92 -19.78 5.20
CA GLN A 96 7.66 -19.86 4.44
C GLN A 96 7.71 -19.13 3.11
N GLY A 97 8.89 -18.68 2.69
CA GLY A 97 9.07 -17.90 1.47
C GLY A 97 8.72 -18.70 0.23
N VAL A 98 8.50 -17.99 -0.86
CA VAL A 98 8.17 -18.57 -2.15
C VAL A 98 9.40 -19.25 -2.72
N ILE A 99 9.20 -20.45 -3.27
CA ILE A 99 10.22 -21.22 -3.96
C ILE A 99 9.65 -21.59 -5.33
N SER A 100 10.47 -21.46 -6.37
CA SER A 100 10.16 -21.88 -7.74
C SER A 100 11.33 -22.69 -8.28
N GLU A 101 11.03 -23.79 -8.98
CA GLU A 101 12.03 -24.52 -9.76
C GLU A 101 12.23 -23.91 -11.16
N ALA A 102 11.31 -23.03 -11.58
CA ALA A 102 11.34 -22.39 -12.89
C ALA A 102 12.09 -21.06 -12.86
N THR A 103 12.87 -20.80 -13.92
CA THR A 103 13.58 -19.55 -14.16
C THR A 103 12.70 -18.45 -14.78
N GLN A 104 11.52 -18.82 -15.30
CA GLN A 104 10.52 -17.89 -15.83
C GLN A 104 9.34 -17.80 -14.86
N ILE A 105 8.64 -16.67 -14.79
CA ILE A 105 7.47 -16.49 -13.92
C ILE A 105 6.17 -16.96 -14.60
N VAL A 106 6.07 -16.67 -15.89
CA VAL A 106 4.89 -16.94 -16.68
C VAL A 106 4.78 -18.44 -16.97
N GLY A 107 3.64 -19.03 -16.63
CA GLY A 107 3.40 -20.46 -16.84
C GLY A 107 4.04 -21.36 -15.78
N SER A 108 4.68 -20.76 -14.77
CA SER A 108 5.34 -21.48 -13.68
C SER A 108 4.42 -21.70 -12.50
N SER A 109 4.77 -22.70 -11.70
CA SER A 109 4.16 -22.95 -10.40
C SER A 109 5.10 -22.55 -9.27
N PHE A 110 4.52 -22.01 -8.21
CA PHE A 110 5.23 -21.46 -7.06
C PHE A 110 4.83 -22.25 -5.83
N ASN A 111 5.81 -22.81 -5.11
CA ASN A 111 5.56 -23.42 -3.82
C ASN A 111 5.63 -22.36 -2.73
N TRP A 112 4.57 -22.23 -1.95
CA TRP A 112 4.49 -21.30 -0.82
C TRP A 112 3.74 -21.96 0.33
N GLN A 113 4.32 -21.94 1.52
CA GLN A 113 3.75 -22.59 2.71
C GLN A 113 3.37 -24.08 2.49
N GLY A 114 4.11 -24.80 1.63
CA GLY A 114 3.86 -26.20 1.32
C GLY A 114 2.73 -26.45 0.32
N HIS A 115 2.20 -25.39 -0.31
CA HIS A 115 1.16 -25.46 -1.33
C HIS A 115 1.67 -24.90 -2.66
N GLU A 116 1.24 -25.51 -3.76
CA GLU A 116 1.57 -25.06 -5.11
C GLU A 116 0.52 -24.06 -5.60
N TYR A 117 0.98 -22.94 -6.15
CA TYR A 117 0.15 -21.86 -6.65
C TYR A 117 0.55 -21.48 -8.08
N SER A 118 -0.45 -21.09 -8.88
CA SER A 118 -0.20 -20.26 -10.06
C SER A 118 0.19 -18.84 -9.63
N LEU A 119 0.74 -18.05 -10.54
CA LEU A 119 1.07 -16.64 -10.28
C LEU A 119 -0.12 -15.84 -9.71
N GLU A 120 -1.29 -15.95 -10.34
CA GLU A 120 -2.52 -15.27 -9.90
C GLU A 120 -3.03 -15.81 -8.55
N GLY A 121 -2.87 -17.11 -8.32
CA GLY A 121 -3.21 -17.76 -7.07
C GLY A 121 -2.36 -17.22 -5.92
N LEU A 122 -1.05 -17.13 -6.13
CA LEU A 122 -0.11 -16.60 -5.16
C LEU A 122 -0.38 -15.12 -4.86
N TYR A 123 -0.58 -14.29 -5.89
CA TYR A 123 -0.98 -12.89 -5.74
C TYR A 123 -2.23 -12.76 -4.85
N SER A 124 -3.26 -13.55 -5.15
CA SER A 124 -4.52 -13.55 -4.40
C SER A 124 -4.31 -13.94 -2.93
N GLN A 125 -3.43 -14.90 -2.65
CA GLN A 125 -3.11 -15.27 -1.28
C GLN A 125 -2.38 -14.15 -0.53
N ILE A 126 -1.38 -13.52 -1.14
CA ILE A 126 -0.67 -12.38 -0.53
C ILE A 126 -1.64 -11.22 -0.24
N VAL A 127 -2.53 -10.88 -1.19
CA VAL A 127 -3.57 -9.88 -0.98
C VAL A 127 -4.56 -10.28 0.12
N SER A 128 -4.90 -11.57 0.26
CA SER A 128 -5.79 -12.03 1.33
C SER A 128 -5.19 -11.78 2.73
N ILE A 129 -3.87 -11.83 2.85
CA ILE A 129 -3.15 -11.51 4.10
C ILE A 129 -3.09 -10.00 4.31
N LEU A 130 -2.61 -9.26 3.31
CA LEU A 130 -2.29 -7.84 3.43
C LEU A 130 -3.54 -6.93 3.39
N GLY A 131 -4.62 -7.40 2.78
CA GLY A 131 -5.78 -6.59 2.44
C GLY A 131 -5.65 -5.94 1.07
N ARG A 132 -6.49 -4.93 0.79
CA ARG A 132 -6.53 -4.27 -0.52
C ARG A 132 -5.19 -3.54 -0.80
N PRO A 133 -4.51 -3.80 -1.94
CA PRO A 133 -3.30 -3.08 -2.29
C PRO A 133 -3.59 -1.59 -2.55
N PRO A 134 -2.63 -0.70 -2.25
CA PRO A 134 -2.72 0.72 -2.62
C PRO A 134 -2.42 1.00 -4.10
N PHE A 135 -2.14 -0.04 -4.88
CA PHE A 135 -1.77 0.03 -6.29
C PHE A 135 -2.94 -0.43 -7.14
N GLN A 136 -3.08 0.15 -8.33
CA GLN A 136 -4.15 -0.20 -9.28
C GLN A 136 -3.83 -1.51 -10.00
N SER A 137 -2.56 -1.71 -10.32
CA SER A 137 -2.02 -2.86 -11.00
C SER A 137 -1.56 -3.94 -10.03
N LYS A 138 -1.45 -5.17 -10.54
CA LYS A 138 -0.78 -6.29 -9.89
C LYS A 138 0.70 -6.43 -10.29
N TYR A 139 1.18 -5.63 -11.22
CA TYR A 139 2.55 -5.77 -11.75
C TYR A 139 3.64 -5.53 -10.70
N TRP A 140 3.39 -4.67 -9.70
CA TRP A 140 4.28 -4.53 -8.55
C TRP A 140 4.59 -5.86 -7.87
N PHE A 141 3.63 -6.79 -7.87
CA PHE A 141 3.80 -8.11 -7.27
C PHE A 141 4.67 -9.01 -8.15
N TYR A 142 4.57 -8.88 -9.47
CA TYR A 142 5.35 -9.68 -10.42
C TYR A 142 6.80 -9.26 -10.43
N ASP A 143 7.06 -7.95 -10.42
CA ASP A 143 8.40 -7.40 -10.31
C ASP A 143 9.04 -7.85 -8.98
N MET A 144 8.34 -7.67 -7.86
CA MET A 144 8.84 -8.09 -6.55
C MET A 144 9.06 -9.60 -6.44
N LEU A 145 8.19 -10.41 -7.05
CA LEU A 145 8.37 -11.87 -7.09
C LEU A 145 9.59 -12.24 -7.96
N THR A 146 9.83 -11.53 -9.07
CA THR A 146 11.04 -11.71 -9.88
C THR A 146 12.28 -11.47 -9.03
N ASP A 147 12.32 -10.32 -8.36
CA ASP A 147 13.44 -9.92 -7.52
C ASP A 147 13.66 -10.96 -6.40
N ALA A 148 12.59 -11.44 -5.78
CA ALA A 148 12.64 -12.44 -4.71
C ALA A 148 13.20 -13.79 -5.17
N LEU A 149 13.00 -14.16 -6.43
CA LEU A 149 13.47 -15.41 -7.02
C LEU A 149 14.90 -15.31 -7.57
N VAL A 150 15.30 -14.12 -8.04
CA VAL A 150 16.64 -13.87 -8.59
C VAL A 150 17.65 -13.62 -7.48
N ASP A 151 17.36 -12.70 -6.56
CA ASP A 151 18.27 -12.31 -5.49
C ASP A 151 17.51 -11.97 -4.20
N ARG A 152 17.14 -13.04 -3.51
CA ARG A 152 16.38 -12.99 -2.26
C ARG A 152 17.11 -12.22 -1.14
N GLU A 153 18.42 -12.35 -1.07
CA GLU A 153 19.23 -11.72 -0.02
C GLU A 153 19.31 -10.21 -0.25
N GLN A 154 19.56 -9.79 -1.49
CA GLN A 154 19.55 -8.38 -1.86
C GLN A 154 18.17 -7.75 -1.62
N LEU A 155 17.09 -8.43 -2.02
CA LEU A 155 15.74 -7.91 -1.81
C LEU A 155 15.41 -7.73 -0.31
N LEU A 156 15.87 -8.65 0.53
CA LEU A 156 15.75 -8.51 1.99
C LEU A 156 16.52 -7.31 2.51
N GLU A 157 17.77 -7.12 2.08
CA GLU A 157 18.62 -6.00 2.49
C GLU A 157 18.02 -4.65 2.06
N ASP A 158 17.52 -4.58 0.82
CA ASP A 158 16.84 -3.41 0.27
C ASP A 158 15.61 -3.04 1.10
N PHE A 159 14.84 -4.04 1.53
CA PHE A 159 13.66 -3.83 2.36
C PHE A 159 13.94 -3.67 3.86
N ASP A 160 15.15 -3.95 4.33
CA ASP A 160 15.62 -3.56 5.66
C ASP A 160 16.19 -2.13 5.67
N ASN A 161 16.61 -1.58 4.53
CA ASN A 161 17.05 -0.20 4.39
C ASN A 161 15.87 0.78 4.15
N PRO A 162 15.61 1.76 5.04
CA PRO A 162 14.50 2.72 4.85
C PRO A 162 14.61 3.59 3.59
N GLN A 163 15.82 3.90 3.11
CA GLN A 163 16.02 4.68 1.89
C GLN A 163 15.66 3.86 0.65
N THR A 164 16.20 2.65 0.54
CA THR A 164 15.95 1.76 -0.60
C THR A 164 14.47 1.36 -0.69
N ARG A 165 13.84 1.07 0.46
CA ARG A 165 12.39 0.88 0.58
C ARG A 165 11.58 1.98 -0.09
N ARG A 166 11.93 3.24 0.19
CA ARG A 166 11.24 4.41 -0.36
C ARG A 166 11.50 4.58 -1.85
N VAL A 167 12.70 4.26 -2.32
CA VAL A 167 13.00 4.25 -3.76
C VAL A 167 12.14 3.20 -4.46
N TYR A 168 12.06 1.99 -3.91
CA TYR A 168 11.27 0.90 -4.49
C TYR A 168 9.78 1.26 -4.56
N SER A 169 9.22 1.87 -3.51
CA SER A 169 7.81 2.30 -3.51
C SER A 169 7.53 3.39 -4.55
N GLU A 170 8.44 4.34 -4.73
CA GLU A 170 8.31 5.39 -5.75
C GLU A 170 8.42 4.81 -7.16
N VAL A 171 9.30 3.84 -7.39
CA VAL A 171 9.38 3.11 -8.66
C VAL A 171 8.08 2.38 -8.92
N VAL A 172 7.59 1.57 -7.98
CA VAL A 172 6.32 0.86 -8.11
C VAL A 172 5.17 1.81 -8.40
N LYS A 173 5.10 2.94 -7.70
CA LYS A 173 4.05 3.94 -7.91
C LYS A 173 4.13 4.56 -9.30
N LYS A 174 5.31 4.95 -9.76
CA LYS A 174 5.49 5.46 -11.12
C LYS A 174 5.11 4.42 -12.16
N THR A 175 5.50 3.17 -11.97
CA THR A 175 5.13 2.09 -12.90
C THR A 175 3.61 1.88 -12.88
N ASP A 176 2.96 1.91 -11.72
CA ASP A 176 1.50 1.81 -11.58
C ASP A 176 0.76 2.96 -12.29
N GLU A 177 1.27 4.19 -12.20
CA GLU A 177 0.77 5.36 -12.92
C GLU A 177 1.01 5.23 -14.43
N ASN A 178 2.16 4.71 -14.85
CA ASN A 178 2.54 4.55 -16.26
C ASN A 178 1.83 3.38 -16.96
N TYR A 179 1.42 2.34 -16.22
CA TYR A 179 0.59 1.24 -16.76
C TYR A 179 -0.80 1.69 -17.24
N SER A 180 -1.15 2.98 -17.07
CA SER A 180 -2.33 3.61 -17.66
C SER A 180 -2.15 4.09 -19.10
N GLU A 181 -0.92 4.13 -19.65
CA GLU A 181 -0.69 4.43 -21.07
C GLU A 181 -1.06 3.23 -21.94
N VAL A 182 -2.29 3.28 -22.46
CA VAL A 182 -2.72 2.41 -23.55
C VAL A 182 -1.99 2.86 -24.81
N ILE A 183 -1.09 2.03 -25.34
CA ILE A 183 -0.63 2.24 -26.71
C ILE A 183 -1.75 1.76 -27.63
N ASP A 184 -2.42 2.73 -28.25
CA ASP A 184 -3.54 2.50 -29.15
C ASP A 184 -3.03 2.35 -30.57
N TYR A 185 -3.22 1.18 -31.18
CA TYR A 185 -2.89 0.94 -32.58
C TYR A 185 -4.11 0.51 -33.36
N ASN A 186 -4.20 1.01 -34.60
CA ASN A 186 -5.20 0.56 -35.55
C ASN A 186 -4.84 -0.84 -36.08
N GLY A 187 -5.35 -1.87 -35.42
CA GLY A 187 -5.22 -3.27 -35.81
C GLY A 187 -5.89 -3.62 -37.14
N ALA A 188 -6.70 -2.73 -37.73
CA ALA A 188 -7.27 -2.96 -39.06
C ALA A 188 -6.23 -2.88 -40.18
N VAL A 189 -5.04 -2.32 -39.92
CA VAL A 189 -3.97 -2.17 -40.92
C VAL A 189 -2.86 -3.21 -40.76
N LEU A 190 -2.91 -4.04 -39.71
CA LEU A 190 -1.88 -5.04 -39.42
C LEU A 190 -2.25 -6.38 -40.06
N THR A 191 -1.24 -7.07 -40.60
CA THR A 191 -1.40 -8.44 -41.05
C THR A 191 -1.40 -9.40 -39.87
N THR A 192 -1.86 -10.64 -40.08
CA THR A 192 -1.79 -11.70 -39.08
C THR A 192 -0.36 -11.93 -38.58
N ASP A 193 0.64 -11.85 -39.47
CA ASP A 193 2.06 -12.03 -39.12
C ASP A 193 2.58 -10.86 -38.27
N ASP A 194 2.14 -9.63 -38.53
CA ASP A 194 2.46 -8.46 -37.69
C ASP A 194 1.86 -8.62 -36.29
N ILE A 195 0.64 -9.16 -36.19
CA ILE A 195 -0.01 -9.44 -34.90
C ILE A 195 0.77 -10.51 -34.13
N PHE A 196 1.22 -11.58 -34.77
CA PHE A 196 2.04 -12.62 -34.13
C PHE A 196 3.42 -12.09 -33.72
N LEU A 197 4.04 -11.25 -34.55
CA LEU A 197 5.31 -10.63 -34.23
C LEU A 197 5.18 -9.68 -33.03
N LEU A 198 4.16 -8.82 -33.03
CA LEU A 198 3.87 -7.93 -31.90
C LEU A 198 3.54 -8.72 -30.64
N GLN A 199 2.78 -9.81 -30.74
CA GLN A 199 2.50 -10.71 -29.63
C GLN A 199 3.79 -11.34 -29.09
N ALA A 200 4.68 -11.84 -29.95
CA ALA A 200 5.96 -12.42 -29.54
C ALA A 200 6.90 -11.38 -28.90
N ILE A 201 6.89 -10.13 -29.37
CA ILE A 201 7.64 -9.01 -28.78
C ILE A 201 7.03 -8.59 -27.44
N VAL A 202 5.70 -8.54 -27.33
CA VAL A 202 4.96 -8.25 -26.10
C VAL A 202 5.26 -9.31 -25.04
N ASP A 203 5.11 -10.58 -25.40
CA ASP A 203 5.37 -11.74 -24.54
C ASP A 203 6.86 -11.86 -24.16
N GLY A 204 7.77 -11.57 -25.10
CA GLY A 204 9.22 -11.63 -24.89
C GLY A 204 9.79 -10.50 -24.03
N ASN A 205 9.12 -9.34 -23.97
CA ASN A 205 9.53 -8.20 -23.15
C ASN A 205 8.73 -8.07 -21.83
N GLY A 206 7.88 -9.03 -21.51
CA GLY A 206 7.09 -9.04 -20.27
C GLY A 206 5.89 -8.10 -20.25
N TYR A 207 5.48 -7.54 -21.40
CA TYR A 207 4.20 -6.87 -21.55
C TYR A 207 3.10 -7.96 -21.63
N ARG A 208 1.88 -7.72 -21.13
CA ARG A 208 0.79 -8.72 -21.25
C ARG A 208 -0.58 -8.15 -21.63
N ASP A 209 -1.23 -8.94 -22.48
CA ASP A 209 -2.52 -8.82 -23.18
C ASP A 209 -2.57 -7.93 -24.42
N VAL A 210 -2.79 -8.60 -25.56
CA VAL A 210 -3.32 -8.06 -26.82
C VAL A 210 -4.80 -8.46 -26.86
N LEU A 211 -5.68 -7.58 -26.43
CA LEU A 211 -7.11 -7.79 -26.60
C LEU A 211 -7.52 -7.32 -27.99
N THR A 212 -7.74 -8.25 -28.92
CA THR A 212 -8.45 -7.97 -30.16
C THR A 212 -9.94 -7.90 -29.86
N ASN A 213 -10.44 -6.72 -29.48
CA ASN A 213 -11.88 -6.48 -29.63
C ASN A 213 -12.17 -6.50 -31.13
N GLY A 214 -13.25 -7.19 -31.55
CA GLY A 214 -13.69 -7.43 -32.93
C GLY A 214 -14.02 -6.19 -33.78
N GLY A 215 -13.21 -5.13 -33.66
CA GLY A 215 -13.22 -3.86 -34.38
C GLY A 215 -11.81 -3.26 -34.54
N GLY A 216 -10.73 -4.05 -34.40
CA GLY A 216 -9.39 -3.65 -34.85
C GLY A 216 -8.64 -2.69 -33.94
N THR A 217 -8.84 -2.75 -32.62
CA THR A 217 -8.04 -1.97 -31.66
C THR A 217 -7.15 -2.91 -30.87
N LEU A 218 -5.84 -2.78 -31.04
CA LEU A 218 -4.85 -3.45 -30.21
C LEU A 218 -4.49 -2.51 -29.06
N LYS A 219 -4.44 -3.03 -27.84
CA LYS A 219 -3.90 -2.33 -26.68
C LYS A 219 -2.72 -3.12 -26.21
N ALA A 220 -1.54 -2.52 -26.16
CA ALA A 220 -0.45 -3.06 -25.36
C ALA A 220 -0.10 -2.09 -24.24
N TYR A 221 0.18 -2.66 -23.09
CA TYR A 221 0.58 -1.94 -21.89
C TYR A 221 2.09 -1.87 -21.90
N SER A 222 2.67 -0.67 -21.75
CA SER A 222 4.13 -0.51 -21.76
C SER A 222 4.71 -0.35 -20.34
N LYS A 223 5.67 -1.20 -19.94
CA LYS A 223 6.87 -0.87 -19.17
C LYS A 223 7.66 0.26 -19.86
N SER A 224 7.62 1.47 -19.31
CA SER A 224 8.57 2.51 -19.70
C SER A 224 9.95 2.18 -19.12
N VAL A 225 10.91 2.01 -20.02
CA VAL A 225 12.34 1.91 -19.70
C VAL A 225 12.90 3.34 -19.64
N GLU A 226 13.49 3.73 -18.51
CA GLU A 226 14.57 4.71 -18.49
C GLU A 226 15.91 3.97 -18.51
#